data_AF-A0A932US51-F1
#
_entry.id   AF-A0A932US51-F1
#
_cell.length_a   1.000
_cell.length_b   1.000
_cell.length_c   1.000
_cell.angle_alpha   90.00
_cell.angle_beta   90.00
_cell.angle_gamma   90.00
#
_symmetry.space_group_name_H-M   'P 1'
#
loop_
_entity.id
_entity.type
_entity.pdbx_description
1 polymer ?
#
loop_
_entity_poly.entity_id
_entity_poly.type
_entity_poly.pdbx_seq_one_letter_code
_entity_poly.pdbx_strand_id
1 'polypeptide(L)'
;QTNYGAAKLGIVGFTRNLALECANKNITVNAISPFAWTRMIATIPPKDEATRKRLEIIKRMKAEDIAPMCVYLASEAAKDVSGQIFGVRAGEIMIFNLPRPQRSVHKNGGWTPQEIRDSAIKALTPHFSPLMPSAQMFPYDPLD
;
A
#
# COMPACT_ATOMS: atom_id res chain seq x y z
N GLN A 1 10.89 -12.33 2.78
CA GLN A 1 10.36 -10.96 2.55
C GLN A 1 10.03 -10.72 1.09
N THR A 2 10.93 -10.98 0.13
CA THR A 2 10.63 -10.82 -1.31
C THR A 2 9.45 -11.67 -1.78
N ASN A 3 9.41 -12.95 -1.40
CA ASN A 3 8.28 -13.85 -1.65
C ASN A 3 6.95 -13.34 -1.09
N TYR A 4 6.97 -12.84 0.15
CA TYR A 4 5.80 -12.24 0.79
C TYR A 4 5.33 -10.98 0.05
N GLY A 5 6.26 -10.07 -0.29
CA GLY A 5 5.96 -8.87 -1.06
C GLY A 5 5.35 -9.17 -2.43
N ALA A 6 5.94 -10.13 -3.16
CA ALA A 6 5.41 -10.59 -4.45
C ALA A 6 3.98 -11.13 -4.31
N ALA A 7 3.73 -12.00 -3.33
CA ALA A 7 2.41 -12.56 -3.08
C ALA A 7 1.37 -11.48 -2.72
N LYS A 8 1.71 -10.54 -1.84
CA LYS A 8 0.77 -9.50 -1.40
C LYS A 8 0.49 -8.44 -2.47
N LEU A 9 1.49 -8.08 -3.28
CA LEU A 9 1.24 -7.24 -4.46
C LEU A 9 0.44 -7.99 -5.55
N GLY A 10 0.57 -9.32 -5.64
CA GLY A 10 -0.31 -10.16 -6.45
C GLY A 10 -1.79 -10.01 -6.05
N ILE A 11 -2.08 -9.97 -4.74
CA ILE A 11 -3.44 -9.71 -4.24
C ILE A 11 -3.94 -8.31 -4.64
N VAL A 12 -3.09 -7.29 -4.58
CA VAL A 12 -3.44 -5.92 -5.02
C VAL A 12 -3.81 -5.91 -6.51
N GLY A 13 -3.00 -6.54 -7.36
CA GLY A 13 -3.28 -6.66 -8.79
C GLY A 13 -4.57 -7.44 -9.07
N PHE A 14 -4.77 -8.56 -8.37
CA PHE A 14 -5.98 -9.38 -8.46
C PHE A 14 -7.24 -8.59 -8.07
N THR A 15 -7.19 -7.87 -6.95
CA THR A 15 -8.28 -7.01 -6.46
C THR A 15 -8.72 -6.03 -7.54
N ARG A 16 -7.76 -5.38 -8.21
CA ARG A 16 -8.06 -4.38 -9.23
C ARG A 16 -8.72 -4.97 -10.46
N ASN A 17 -8.20 -6.09 -10.97
CA ASN A 17 -8.75 -6.72 -12.17
C ASN A 17 -10.14 -7.28 -11.89
N LEU A 18 -10.31 -7.97 -10.75
CA LEU A 18 -11.61 -8.51 -10.37
C LEU A 18 -12.65 -7.40 -10.16
N ALA A 19 -12.27 -6.26 -9.57
CA ALA A 19 -13.16 -5.10 -9.46
C ALA A 19 -13.69 -4.62 -10.82
N LEU A 20 -12.85 -4.63 -11.87
CA LEU A 20 -13.25 -4.23 -13.22
C LEU A 20 -14.16 -5.29 -13.88
N GLU A 21 -13.84 -6.57 -13.73
CA GLU A 21 -14.66 -7.69 -14.24
C GLU A 21 -16.05 -7.75 -13.59
N CYS A 22 -16.14 -7.29 -12.34
CA CYS A 22 -17.34 -7.28 -11.53
C CYS A 22 -18.13 -5.97 -11.57
N ALA A 23 -17.59 -4.90 -12.19
CA ALA A 23 -18.18 -3.57 -12.16
C ALA A 23 -19.65 -3.54 -12.65
N ASN A 24 -19.95 -4.29 -13.71
CA ASN A 24 -21.31 -4.36 -14.28
C ASN A 24 -22.22 -5.38 -13.58
N LYS A 25 -21.74 -6.06 -12.54
CA LYS A 25 -22.46 -7.11 -11.80
C LYS A 25 -22.88 -6.66 -10.40
N ASN A 26 -22.72 -5.38 -10.07
CA ASN A 26 -22.94 -4.83 -8.72
C ASN A 26 -22.15 -5.60 -7.64
N ILE A 27 -20.95 -6.07 -7.97
CA ILE A 27 -20.04 -6.72 -7.02
C ILE A 27 -18.84 -5.80 -6.81
N THR A 28 -18.65 -5.34 -5.57
CA THR A 28 -17.50 -4.52 -5.16
C THR A 28 -16.33 -5.39 -4.72
N VAL A 29 -15.11 -4.98 -5.06
CA VAL A 29 -13.90 -5.73 -4.68
C VAL A 29 -12.84 -4.75 -4.18
N ASN A 30 -12.43 -4.89 -2.92
CA ASN A 30 -11.41 -4.03 -2.29
C ASN A 30 -10.41 -4.88 -1.51
N ALA A 31 -9.26 -4.29 -1.18
CA ALA A 31 -8.29 -4.91 -0.29
C ALA A 31 -7.99 -4.01 0.90
N ILE A 32 -7.63 -4.65 2.02
CA ILE A 32 -7.12 -3.97 3.21
C ILE A 32 -5.65 -4.35 3.38
N SER A 33 -4.80 -3.34 3.61
CA SER A 33 -3.41 -3.45 4.05
C SER A 33 -3.35 -3.13 5.55
N PRO A 34 -3.58 -4.12 6.42
CA PRO A 34 -3.66 -3.89 7.85
C PRO A 34 -2.29 -3.67 8.47
N PHE A 35 -2.23 -2.76 9.44
CA PHE A 35 -1.11 -2.65 10.38
C PHE A 35 -1.67 -2.97 11.77
N ALA A 36 -1.42 -4.20 12.21
CA ALA A 36 -1.90 -4.68 13.50
C ALA A 36 -0.85 -5.59 14.15
N TRP A 37 -0.75 -5.50 15.47
CA TRP A 37 -0.01 -6.45 16.27
C TRP A 37 -0.74 -7.79 16.33
N THR A 38 -0.13 -8.82 15.75
CA THR A 38 -0.67 -10.18 15.73
C THR A 38 0.43 -11.18 16.11
N ARG A 39 0.02 -12.42 16.40
CA ARG A 39 0.93 -13.53 16.68
C ARG A 39 2.02 -13.70 15.60
N MET A 40 1.73 -13.36 14.34
CA MET A 40 2.68 -13.47 13.22
C MET A 40 3.89 -12.53 13.38
N ILE A 41 3.70 -11.33 13.93
CA ILE A 41 4.78 -10.35 14.12
C ILE A 41 5.33 -10.32 15.55
N ALA A 42 4.64 -10.98 16.48
CA ALA A 42 5.07 -11.13 17.87
C ALA A 42 6.33 -11.98 18.07
N THR A 43 6.78 -12.70 17.04
CA THR A 43 7.95 -13.59 17.07
C THR A 43 9.27 -12.86 16.79
N ILE A 44 9.25 -11.56 16.49
CA ILE A 44 10.45 -10.78 16.18
C ILE A 44 11.06 -10.24 17.48
N PRO A 45 12.21 -10.77 17.95
CA PRO A 45 12.83 -10.32 19.20
C PRO A 45 13.39 -8.89 19.06
N PRO A 46 13.26 -8.03 20.08
CA PRO A 46 13.90 -6.72 20.07
C PRO A 46 15.42 -6.87 20.07
N LYS A 47 16.10 -6.13 19.19
CA LYS A 47 17.56 -6.16 19.08
C LYS A 47 18.25 -5.16 20.00
N ASP A 48 17.54 -4.10 20.38
CA ASP A 48 18.01 -3.01 21.22
C ASP A 48 16.83 -2.34 21.96
N GLU A 49 17.14 -1.38 22.83
CA GLU A 49 16.15 -0.65 23.63
C GLU A 49 15.22 0.22 22.78
N ALA A 50 15.73 0.81 21.70
CA ALA A 50 14.94 1.60 20.76
C ALA A 50 13.86 0.73 20.08
N THR A 51 14.24 -0.47 19.63
CA THR A 51 13.34 -1.47 19.07
C THR A 51 12.31 -1.91 20.09
N ARG A 52 12.71 -2.12 21.35
CA ARG A 52 11.79 -2.47 22.45
C ARG A 52 10.73 -1.39 22.65
N LYS A 53 11.12 -0.12 22.73
CA LYS A 53 10.18 1.01 22.83
C LYS A 53 9.25 1.09 21.62
N ARG A 54 9.77 0.85 20.41
CA ARG A 54 8.97 0.82 19.18
C ARG A 54 7.97 -0.34 19.18
N LEU A 55 8.32 -1.50 19.72
CA LEU A 55 7.40 -2.63 19.86
C LEU A 55 6.22 -2.28 20.78
N GLU A 56 6.46 -1.59 21.90
CA GLU A 56 5.37 -1.15 22.79
C GLU A 56 4.39 -0.21 22.08
N ILE A 57 4.88 0.67 21.20
CA ILE A 57 4.03 1.53 20.37
C ILE A 57 3.24 0.68 19.36
N ILE A 58 3.89 -0.27 18.68
CA ILE A 58 3.24 -1.12 17.67
C ILE A 58 2.14 -1.99 18.29
N LYS A 59 2.31 -2.44 19.53
CA LYS A 59 1.30 -3.21 20.28
C LYS A 59 -0.02 -2.46 20.50
N ARG A 60 -0.03 -1.13 20.36
CA ARG A 60 -1.26 -0.33 20.42
C ARG A 60 -2.17 -0.53 19.21
N MET A 61 -1.60 -0.91 18.05
CA MET A 61 -2.38 -1.21 16.85
C MET A 61 -2.95 -2.61 16.97
N LYS A 62 -4.25 -2.71 17.20
CA LYS A 62 -4.94 -3.97 17.47
C LYS A 62 -5.60 -4.52 16.20
N ALA A 63 -5.88 -5.82 16.19
CA ALA A 63 -6.61 -6.42 15.07
C ALA A 63 -8.05 -5.89 14.99
N GLU A 64 -8.62 -5.55 16.15
CA GLU A 64 -9.94 -4.96 16.33
C GLU A 64 -10.08 -3.61 15.63
N ASP A 65 -8.99 -2.84 15.49
CA ASP A 65 -8.98 -1.55 14.79
C ASP A 65 -9.28 -1.72 13.28
N ILE A 66 -9.02 -2.91 12.73
CA ILE A 66 -9.26 -3.22 11.32
C ILE A 66 -10.72 -3.62 11.08
N ALA A 67 -11.38 -4.19 12.10
CA ALA A 67 -12.70 -4.80 11.96
C ALA A 67 -13.79 -3.85 11.43
N PRO A 68 -13.89 -2.58 11.87
CA PRO A 68 -14.89 -1.65 11.34
C PRO A 68 -14.80 -1.47 9.82
N MET A 69 -13.59 -1.43 9.26
CA MET A 69 -13.39 -1.28 7.82
C MET A 69 -13.87 -2.52 7.06
N CYS A 70 -13.61 -3.72 7.59
CA CYS A 70 -14.12 -4.96 7.02
C CYS A 70 -15.67 -4.97 6.99
N VAL A 71 -16.30 -4.58 8.10
CA VAL A 71 -17.77 -4.53 8.21
C VAL A 71 -18.36 -3.50 7.25
N TYR A 72 -17.77 -2.30 7.17
CA TYR A 72 -18.21 -1.27 6.25
C TYR A 72 -18.13 -1.74 4.79
N LEU A 73 -16.99 -2.29 4.36
CA LEU A 73 -16.81 -2.76 2.98
C LEU A 73 -17.72 -3.92 2.60
N ALA A 74 -18.23 -4.68 3.57
CA ALA A 74 -19.20 -5.75 3.37
C ALA A 74 -20.67 -5.29 3.45
N SER A 75 -20.92 -4.01 3.74
CA SER A 75 -22.26 -3.45 3.89
C SER A 75 -22.78 -2.83 2.59
N GLU A 76 -24.10 -2.68 2.48
CA GLU A 76 -24.76 -1.97 1.38
C GLU A 76 -24.30 -0.50 1.25
N ALA A 77 -23.85 0.11 2.35
CA ALA A 77 -23.35 1.49 2.35
C ALA A 77 -22.03 1.65 1.58
N ALA A 78 -21.32 0.55 1.29
CA ALA A 78 -20.09 0.54 0.50
C ALA A 78 -20.30 0.18 -0.98
N LYS A 79 -21.54 0.13 -1.47
CA LYS A 79 -21.87 -0.26 -2.86
C LYS A 79 -21.09 0.50 -3.96
N ASP A 80 -20.70 1.75 -3.68
CA ASP A 80 -19.97 2.62 -4.62
C ASP A 80 -18.44 2.58 -4.40
N VAL A 81 -17.95 1.77 -3.44
CA VAL A 81 -16.54 1.63 -3.09
C VAL A 81 -16.01 0.34 -3.71
N SER A 82 -15.27 0.44 -4.81
CA SER A 82 -14.68 -0.73 -5.48
C SER A 82 -13.30 -0.45 -6.07
N GLY A 83 -12.48 -1.48 -6.14
CA GLY A 83 -11.13 -1.49 -6.69
C GLY A 83 -10.12 -0.69 -5.87
N GLN A 84 -10.37 -0.46 -4.58
CA GLN A 84 -9.52 0.35 -3.70
C GLN A 84 -8.65 -0.52 -2.78
N ILE A 85 -7.55 0.06 -2.33
CA ILE A 85 -6.64 -0.53 -1.35
C ILE A 85 -6.57 0.39 -0.13
N PHE A 86 -7.06 -0.07 1.01
CA PHE A 86 -7.12 0.71 2.24
C PHE A 86 -6.05 0.29 3.24
N GLY A 87 -5.21 1.22 3.67
CA GLY A 87 -4.41 1.06 4.87
C GLY A 87 -5.28 1.31 6.09
N VAL A 88 -5.17 0.45 7.11
CA VAL A 88 -5.85 0.68 8.38
C VAL A 88 -4.90 0.38 9.52
N ARG A 89 -4.78 1.30 10.47
CA ARG A 89 -3.99 1.15 11.70
C ARG A 89 -4.55 2.06 12.78
N ALA A 90 -4.75 1.56 14.01
CA ALA A 90 -5.33 2.37 15.09
C ALA A 90 -6.54 3.19 14.60
N GLY A 91 -6.57 4.51 14.82
CA GLY A 91 -7.62 5.41 14.31
C GLY A 91 -7.46 5.87 12.86
N GLU A 92 -6.41 5.45 12.15
CA GLU A 92 -6.09 5.92 10.80
C GLU A 92 -6.62 4.99 9.70
N ILE A 93 -7.26 5.59 8.71
CA ILE A 93 -7.61 4.96 7.43
C ILE A 93 -6.89 5.73 6.31
N MET A 94 -6.10 5.03 5.51
CA MET A 94 -5.36 5.60 4.38
C MET A 94 -5.79 4.95 3.07
N ILE A 95 -5.68 5.68 1.97
CA ILE A 95 -5.81 5.12 0.63
C ILE A 95 -4.43 4.88 0.01
N PHE A 96 -4.19 3.65 -0.46
CA PHE A 96 -3.00 3.29 -1.20
C PHE A 96 -3.24 3.49 -2.69
N ASN A 97 -2.29 4.14 -3.36
CA ASN A 97 -2.41 4.42 -4.78
C ASN A 97 -2.31 3.12 -5.61
N LEU A 98 -3.04 3.10 -6.72
CA LEU A 98 -2.85 2.12 -7.78
C LEU A 98 -1.85 2.69 -8.80
N PRO A 99 -0.91 1.89 -9.32
CA PRO A 99 0.06 2.39 -10.28
C PRO A 99 -0.66 2.90 -11.54
N ARG A 100 -0.43 4.18 -11.83
CA ARG A 100 -0.84 4.86 -13.06
C ARG A 100 0.36 5.60 -13.62
N PRO A 101 0.44 5.83 -14.95
CA PRO A 101 1.51 6.66 -15.50
C PRO A 101 1.52 8.03 -14.81
N GLN A 102 2.61 8.33 -14.08
CA GLN A 102 2.75 9.62 -13.39
C GLN A 102 3.25 10.69 -14.35
N ARG A 103 4.21 10.34 -15.22
CA ARG A 103 4.80 11.22 -16.24
C ARG A 103 5.27 10.40 -17.44
N SER A 104 5.37 11.06 -18.58
CA SER A 104 5.87 10.50 -19.83
C SER A 104 6.76 11.49 -20.56
N VAL A 105 7.75 10.97 -21.27
CA VAL A 105 8.55 11.73 -22.24
C VAL A 105 8.41 11.06 -23.60
N HIS A 106 8.28 11.88 -24.64
CA HIS A 106 8.04 11.42 -26.01
C HIS A 106 9.15 11.91 -26.94
N LYS A 107 9.51 11.07 -27.91
CA LYS A 107 10.40 11.40 -29.00
C LYS A 107 9.96 10.63 -30.25
N ASN A 108 9.86 11.32 -31.39
CA ASN A 108 9.58 10.67 -32.66
C ASN A 108 10.75 9.77 -33.09
N GLY A 109 10.45 8.61 -33.67
CA GLY A 109 11.45 7.66 -34.15
C GLY A 109 12.09 6.77 -33.08
N GLY A 110 11.60 6.82 -31.84
CA GLY A 110 12.08 5.99 -30.74
C GLY A 110 13.34 6.55 -30.06
N TRP A 111 13.88 5.75 -29.14
CA TRP A 111 14.98 6.15 -28.28
C TRP A 111 16.18 5.20 -28.42
N THR A 112 17.39 5.76 -28.44
CA THR A 112 18.61 4.99 -28.19
C THR A 112 18.92 4.94 -26.69
N PRO A 113 19.69 3.95 -26.19
CA PRO A 113 20.09 3.91 -24.78
C PRO A 113 20.81 5.18 -24.29
N GLN A 114 21.62 5.81 -25.14
CA GLN A 114 22.33 7.06 -24.85
C GLN A 114 21.34 8.21 -24.64
N GLU A 115 20.35 8.34 -25.51
CA GLU A 115 19.31 9.38 -25.39
C GLU A 115 18.40 9.15 -24.19
N ILE A 116 18.13 7.88 -23.83
CA ILE A 116 17.40 7.56 -22.61
C ILE A 116 18.18 8.08 -21.40
N ARG A 117 19.47 7.76 -21.30
CA ARG A 117 20.34 8.21 -20.21
C ARG A 117 20.45 9.74 -20.17
N ASP A 118 20.69 10.35 -21.34
CA ASP A 118 21.11 11.75 -21.41
C ASP A 118 19.94 12.74 -21.44
N SER A 119 18.74 12.28 -21.81
CA SER A 119 17.53 13.11 -21.91
C SER A 119 16.33 12.54 -21.16
N ALA A 120 15.89 11.31 -21.48
CA ALA A 120 14.63 10.78 -20.95
C ALA A 120 14.66 10.61 -19.42
N ILE A 121 15.69 9.95 -18.89
CA ILE A 121 15.83 9.71 -17.45
C ILE A 121 16.03 11.02 -16.71
N LYS A 122 16.84 11.95 -17.21
CA LYS A 122 17.01 13.26 -16.56
C LYS A 122 15.69 14.01 -16.41
N ALA A 123 14.84 13.98 -17.43
CA ALA A 123 13.52 14.59 -17.37
C ALA A 123 12.56 13.87 -16.40
N LEU A 124 12.70 12.55 -16.22
CA LEU A 124 11.83 11.75 -15.34
C LEU A 124 12.30 11.69 -13.88
N THR A 125 13.60 11.87 -13.60
CA THR A 125 14.19 11.76 -12.24
C THR A 125 13.45 12.55 -11.17
N PRO A 126 13.01 13.81 -11.38
CA PRO A 126 12.27 14.57 -10.36
C PRO A 126 10.94 13.93 -9.94
N HIS A 127 10.45 12.96 -10.70
CA HIS A 127 9.19 12.26 -10.46
C HIS A 127 9.36 10.85 -9.91
N PHE A 128 10.60 10.38 -9.71
CA PHE A 128 10.85 9.06 -9.14
C PHE A 128 10.40 9.03 -7.68
N SER A 129 9.77 7.91 -7.30
CA SER A 129 9.49 7.63 -5.90
C SER A 129 10.83 7.36 -5.19
N PRO A 130 11.10 8.00 -4.03
CA PRO A 130 12.32 7.78 -3.29
C PRO A 130 12.39 6.33 -2.78
N LEU A 131 13.59 5.75 -2.77
CA LEU A 131 13.83 4.44 -2.17
C LEU A 131 13.94 4.59 -0.65
N MET A 132 12.81 4.48 0.05
CA MET A 132 12.77 4.64 1.51
C MET A 132 11.92 3.55 2.20
N PRO A 133 12.31 3.11 3.41
CA PRO A 133 11.50 2.19 4.21
C PRO A 133 10.18 2.81 4.68
N SER A 134 9.17 1.98 4.97
CA SER A 134 7.87 2.44 5.50
C SER A 134 7.98 3.29 6.77
N ALA A 135 8.97 3.04 7.62
CA ALA A 135 9.21 3.83 8.83
C ALA A 135 9.55 5.30 8.54
N GLN A 136 10.14 5.60 7.38
CA GLN A 136 10.38 6.98 6.95
C GLN A 136 9.15 7.60 6.29
N MET A 137 8.26 6.79 5.69
CA MET A 137 6.98 7.24 5.14
C MET A 137 5.97 7.61 6.24
N PHE A 138 6.05 6.92 7.38
CA PHE A 138 5.25 7.20 8.58
C PHE A 138 6.18 7.59 9.73
N PRO A 139 6.74 8.82 9.74
CA PRO A 139 7.72 9.26 10.74
C PRO A 139 7.11 9.57 12.12
N TYR A 140 5.84 9.23 12.33
CA TYR A 140 5.07 9.49 13.54
C TYR A 140 4.49 8.19 14.10
N ASP A 141 4.07 8.25 15.36
CA ASP A 141 3.37 7.14 16.02
C ASP A 141 1.95 6.99 15.48
N PRO A 142 1.37 5.77 15.53
CA PRO A 142 -0.03 5.57 15.13
C PRO A 142 -0.95 6.55 15.88
N LEU A 143 -1.88 7.15 15.13
CA LEU A 143 -2.86 8.08 15.69
C LEU A 143 -4.05 7.28 16.23
N ASP A 144 -4.51 7.62 17.43
CA ASP A 144 -5.71 7.00 18.06
C ASP A 144 -7.00 7.62 17.51
#